data_AF-A0A376NSG5-F1
#
_entry.id   AF-A0A376NSG5-F1
#
_cell.length_a   1.000
_cell.length_b   1.000
_cell.length_c   1.000
_cell.angle_alpha   90.00
_cell.angle_beta   90.00
_cell.angle_gamma   90.00
#
_symmetry.space_group_name_H-M   'P 1'
#
loop_
_entity.id
_entity.type
_entity.pdbx_description
1 polymer ?
#
loop_
_entity_poly.entity_id
_entity_poly.type
_entity_poly.pdbx_seq_one_letter_code
_entity_poly.pdbx_strand_id
1 'polypeptide(L)'
;MFSQGTSFKSLNLSIEAPSGARSSFRSLEHLDKVSRHYISEIIQKVHPLSSDERHLHFDNAIPPVFYHEHQSFFLDNFKEVVDEVSRYVHSNQGKTDVPIFNTKDMRLGIGLHLIDFIRKSKDQGFREFCYNKNIDPVSLDRIINFVFQLEYHIPRMLSTDNFKKKIKLRDISLEDAIKASNYEEINNKVTDKKMAHQALAYSVGDKKADIALYLLSKFNFTKQDVAEMEKMNNNIYCNLYDVEYLLSKDGANYKVLEYFSNNGLVDVNKKFQKANSGDTMLDNAMKSKDSKMIDFFIKKWSGIRQTI
;
A
#
# COMPACT_ATOMS: atom_id res chain seq x y z
N MET A 1 24.37 -12.26 3.03
CA MET A 1 24.10 -10.85 2.63
C MET A 1 25.15 -9.85 3.14
N PHE A 2 25.75 -10.05 4.32
CA PHE A 2 26.70 -9.08 4.94
C PHE A 2 28.09 -9.66 5.23
N SER A 3 28.50 -10.72 4.53
CA SER A 3 29.78 -11.37 4.80
C SER A 3 30.95 -10.41 4.55
N GLN A 4 31.81 -10.24 5.57
CA GLN A 4 33.13 -9.59 5.50
C GLN A 4 33.15 -8.06 5.26
N GLY A 5 32.03 -7.36 5.43
CA GLY A 5 32.01 -5.89 5.34
C GLY A 5 32.23 -5.32 3.93
N THR A 6 32.24 -6.15 2.90
CA THR A 6 32.52 -5.74 1.50
C THR A 6 31.52 -4.71 0.97
N SER A 7 30.26 -4.77 1.41
CA SER A 7 29.21 -3.79 1.08
C SER A 7 29.37 -2.43 1.76
N PHE A 8 30.21 -2.32 2.79
CA PHE A 8 30.51 -1.04 3.45
C PHE A 8 31.76 -0.37 2.88
N LYS A 9 32.65 -1.14 2.23
CA LYS A 9 33.77 -0.59 1.46
C LYS A 9 33.27 0.33 0.34
N SER A 10 32.16 -0.02 -0.33
CA SER A 10 31.51 0.84 -1.34
C SER A 10 30.93 2.15 -0.78
N LEU A 11 30.86 2.29 0.55
CA LEU A 11 30.42 3.49 1.24
C LEU A 11 31.61 4.29 1.81
N ASN A 12 32.86 3.88 1.56
CA ASN A 12 34.06 4.41 2.21
C ASN A 12 34.03 4.32 3.76
N LEU A 13 33.36 3.30 4.32
CA LEU A 13 33.35 3.07 5.76
C LEU A 13 34.34 1.96 6.11
N SER A 14 35.30 2.26 6.99
CA SER A 14 36.25 1.28 7.53
C SER A 14 35.66 0.61 8.76
N ILE A 15 35.22 -0.64 8.62
CA ILE A 15 34.59 -1.41 9.69
C ILE A 15 35.50 -2.58 10.07
N GLU A 16 35.69 -2.80 11.38
CA GLU A 16 36.43 -3.94 11.91
C GLU A 16 35.79 -5.26 11.46
N ALA A 17 36.60 -6.17 10.92
CA ALA A 17 36.13 -7.49 10.50
C ALA A 17 35.65 -8.30 11.73
N PRO A 18 34.55 -9.06 11.63
CA PRO A 18 34.11 -9.93 12.71
C PRO A 18 35.18 -11.00 12.98
N SER A 19 35.55 -11.20 14.24
CA SER A 19 36.50 -12.24 14.62
C SER A 19 35.87 -13.63 14.42
N GLY A 20 36.51 -14.55 13.68
CA GLY A 20 36.13 -15.98 13.60
C GLY A 20 35.74 -16.52 12.21
N ALA A 21 36.00 -17.82 11.99
CA ALA A 21 35.99 -18.51 10.68
C ALA A 21 34.59 -18.85 10.08
N ARG A 22 33.48 -18.46 10.72
CA ARG A 22 32.12 -18.56 10.14
C ARG A 22 31.53 -17.16 10.03
N SER A 23 32.08 -16.40 9.08
CA SER A 23 31.87 -14.96 8.91
C SER A 23 30.60 -14.59 8.14
N SER A 24 29.54 -15.42 8.16
CA SER A 24 28.28 -15.01 7.56
C SER A 24 27.45 -14.15 8.53
N PHE A 25 27.43 -14.45 9.84
CA PHE A 25 26.49 -13.83 10.80
C PHE A 25 26.87 -13.93 12.30
N ARG A 26 28.08 -13.54 12.72
CA ARG A 26 28.25 -13.05 14.11
C ARG A 26 27.85 -11.57 14.09
N SER A 27 26.69 -11.07 14.45
CA SER A 27 25.34 -11.48 14.85
C SER A 27 24.50 -10.25 14.43
N LEU A 28 23.17 -10.27 14.43
CA LEU A 28 22.41 -9.01 14.26
C LEU A 28 22.91 -7.91 15.22
N GLU A 29 23.46 -8.29 16.37
CA GLU A 29 24.17 -7.46 17.35
C GLU A 29 25.45 -6.78 16.81
N HIS A 30 26.25 -7.42 15.95
CA HIS A 30 27.41 -6.77 15.32
C HIS A 30 26.97 -5.69 14.32
N LEU A 31 25.99 -6.00 13.47
CA LEU A 31 25.41 -5.02 12.56
C LEU A 31 24.69 -3.90 13.33
N ASP A 32 24.05 -4.24 14.45
CA ASP A 32 23.50 -3.29 15.41
C ASP A 32 24.59 -2.34 15.90
N LYS A 33 25.71 -2.86 16.42
CA LYS A 33 26.84 -2.04 16.90
C LYS A 33 27.40 -1.11 15.82
N VAL A 34 27.58 -1.61 14.60
CA VAL A 34 28.05 -0.83 13.44
C VAL A 34 27.05 0.28 13.11
N SER A 35 25.76 -0.05 12.98
CA SER A 35 24.75 0.95 12.67
C SER A 35 24.66 2.03 13.74
N ARG A 36 24.85 1.75 15.04
CA ARG A 36 24.83 2.82 16.08
C ARG A 36 25.79 3.96 15.79
N HIS A 37 26.93 3.66 15.18
CA HIS A 37 27.98 4.65 14.92
C HIS A 37 27.84 5.29 13.53
N TYR A 38 27.29 4.58 12.56
CA TYR A 38 27.30 4.99 11.15
C TYR A 38 25.91 5.18 10.52
N ILE A 39 24.81 4.99 11.26
CA ILE A 39 23.45 5.00 10.68
C ILE A 39 23.14 6.31 9.94
N SER A 40 23.56 7.46 10.46
CA SER A 40 23.36 8.76 9.80
C SER A 40 24.11 8.85 8.47
N GLU A 41 25.35 8.37 8.41
CA GLU A 41 26.17 8.37 7.19
C GLU A 41 25.67 7.34 6.16
N ILE A 42 25.14 6.22 6.63
CA ILE A 42 24.62 5.19 5.75
C ILE A 42 23.24 5.60 5.20
N ILE A 43 22.37 6.21 6.01
CA ILE A 43 21.08 6.76 5.54
C ILE A 43 21.31 7.82 4.46
N GLN A 44 22.36 8.64 4.56
CA GLN A 44 22.69 9.62 3.51
C GLN A 44 23.15 8.98 2.19
N LYS A 45 23.56 7.71 2.20
CA LYS A 45 24.11 7.00 1.03
C LYS A 45 23.15 5.97 0.45
N VAL A 46 22.21 5.46 1.26
CA VAL A 46 21.15 4.56 0.84
C VAL A 46 19.93 5.40 0.47
N HIS A 47 19.55 5.37 -0.80
CA HIS A 47 18.42 6.17 -1.28
C HIS A 47 17.17 5.29 -1.29
N PRO A 48 16.23 5.45 -0.33
CA PRO A 48 14.90 4.86 -0.51
C PRO A 48 14.29 5.45 -1.78
N LEU A 49 13.44 4.67 -2.45
CA LEU A 49 12.70 5.18 -3.60
C LEU A 49 11.98 6.48 -3.22
N SER A 50 12.04 7.48 -4.09
CA SER A 50 11.24 8.70 -3.95
C SER A 50 9.76 8.34 -3.91
N SER A 51 8.92 9.26 -3.40
CA SER A 51 7.48 9.06 -3.40
C SER A 51 6.97 8.74 -4.81
N ASP A 52 7.51 9.40 -5.84
CA ASP A 52 7.17 9.17 -7.25
C ASP A 52 7.55 7.76 -7.72
N GLU A 53 8.71 7.25 -7.30
CA GLU A 53 9.18 5.91 -7.66
C GLU A 53 8.47 4.76 -6.93
N ARG A 54 7.80 5.04 -5.81
CA ARG A 54 6.99 4.06 -5.05
C ARG A 54 5.60 3.81 -5.63
N HIS A 55 5.12 4.66 -6.55
CA HIS A 55 3.87 4.45 -7.31
C HIS A 55 3.95 3.25 -8.27
N LEU A 56 5.11 2.59 -8.40
CA LEU A 56 5.26 1.36 -9.17
C LEU A 56 4.63 0.12 -8.50
N HIS A 57 4.18 0.25 -7.25
CA HIS A 57 3.47 -0.81 -6.54
C HIS A 57 1.96 -0.64 -6.75
N PHE A 58 1.33 -1.66 -7.34
CA PHE A 58 -0.12 -1.67 -7.60
C PHE A 58 -0.91 -1.59 -6.30
N ASP A 59 -0.49 -2.33 -5.27
CA ASP A 59 -1.11 -2.29 -3.95
C ASP A 59 -0.28 -1.44 -2.98
N ASN A 60 -1.01 -0.62 -2.22
CA ASN A 60 -0.41 0.21 -1.17
C ASN A 60 -0.19 -0.54 0.16
N ALA A 61 -0.65 -1.78 0.28
CA ALA A 61 -0.48 -2.57 1.49
C ALA A 61 0.44 -3.75 1.21
N ILE A 62 1.34 -4.05 2.15
CA ILE A 62 1.90 -5.41 2.24
C ILE A 62 0.75 -6.37 2.54
N PRO A 63 0.77 -7.62 2.03
CA PRO A 63 -0.30 -8.56 2.24
C PRO A 63 -0.42 -8.80 3.74
N PRO A 64 -1.60 -9.15 4.23
CA PRO A 64 -1.75 -9.54 5.63
C PRO A 64 -0.72 -10.61 6.05
N VAL A 65 -0.30 -10.59 7.32
CA VAL A 65 0.78 -11.46 7.85
C VAL A 65 0.55 -12.95 7.60
N PHE A 66 -0.70 -13.40 7.52
CA PHE A 66 -1.00 -14.80 7.23
C PHE A 66 -0.64 -15.25 5.80
N TYR A 67 -0.30 -14.31 4.91
CA TYR A 67 0.30 -14.59 3.61
C TYR A 67 1.83 -14.55 3.62
N HIS A 68 2.46 -14.12 4.72
CA HIS A 68 3.90 -14.01 4.79
C HIS A 68 4.56 -15.39 4.83
N GLU A 69 5.72 -15.51 4.19
CA GLU A 69 6.60 -16.65 4.41
C GLU A 69 6.92 -16.83 5.90
N HIS A 70 6.92 -18.10 6.34
CA HIS A 70 7.17 -18.51 7.72
C HIS A 70 6.19 -17.97 8.77
N GLN A 71 5.03 -17.45 8.35
CA GLN A 71 4.03 -16.86 9.25
C GLN A 71 3.67 -17.74 10.46
N SER A 72 3.55 -19.06 10.28
CA SER A 72 3.18 -19.98 11.37
C SER A 72 4.19 -19.94 12.52
N PHE A 73 5.49 -19.96 12.20
CA PHE A 73 6.54 -19.87 13.21
C PHE A 73 6.44 -18.57 14.02
N PHE A 74 6.17 -17.44 13.35
CA PHE A 74 6.08 -16.17 14.06
C PHE A 74 4.78 -16.00 14.83
N LEU A 75 3.62 -16.42 14.28
CA LEU A 75 2.34 -16.40 14.99
C LEU A 75 2.37 -17.25 16.27
N ASP A 76 3.06 -18.39 16.24
CA ASP A 76 3.14 -19.32 17.36
C ASP A 76 4.07 -18.83 18.48
N ASN A 77 5.10 -18.03 18.14
CA ASN A 77 6.19 -17.68 19.06
C ASN A 77 6.27 -16.20 19.43
N PHE A 78 5.77 -15.28 18.59
CA PHE A 78 5.99 -13.84 18.69
C PHE A 78 4.72 -13.07 18.26
N LYS A 79 3.81 -12.82 19.20
CA LYS A 79 2.50 -12.24 18.89
C LYS A 79 2.56 -10.75 18.59
N GLU A 80 3.48 -10.01 19.21
CA GLU A 80 3.51 -8.56 19.08
C GLU A 80 4.18 -8.14 17.76
N VAL A 81 5.20 -8.87 17.30
CA VAL A 81 5.90 -8.54 16.03
C VAL A 81 4.99 -8.69 14.80
N VAL A 82 3.95 -9.52 14.90
CA VAL A 82 2.95 -9.74 13.84
C VAL A 82 2.21 -8.44 13.52
N ASP A 83 1.83 -7.67 14.54
CA ASP A 83 1.16 -6.39 14.33
C ASP A 83 2.12 -5.32 13.75
N GLU A 84 3.43 -5.49 13.96
CA GLU A 84 4.46 -4.53 13.56
C GLU A 84 4.91 -4.69 12.10
N VAL A 85 4.81 -5.91 11.55
CA VAL A 85 5.15 -6.17 10.14
C VAL A 85 4.05 -5.74 9.16
N SER A 86 2.82 -5.54 9.64
CA SER A 86 1.70 -5.01 8.86
C SER A 86 1.94 -3.55 8.50
N ARG A 87 2.48 -3.31 7.30
CA ARG A 87 2.97 -2.00 6.85
C ARG A 87 2.39 -1.60 5.50
N TYR A 88 2.36 -0.29 5.24
CA TYR A 88 1.90 0.28 3.99
C TYR A 88 3.10 0.68 3.13
N VAL A 89 2.98 0.59 1.80
CA VAL A 89 3.99 1.11 0.86
C VAL A 89 4.02 2.64 0.93
N HIS A 90 2.86 3.27 1.16
CA HIS A 90 2.65 4.69 1.43
C HIS A 90 1.63 4.89 2.58
N SER A 91 2.08 5.44 3.71
CA SER A 91 1.23 5.90 4.80
C SER A 91 1.21 7.43 4.88
N ASN A 92 0.26 8.02 5.61
CA ASN A 92 0.32 9.44 5.92
C ASN A 92 1.53 9.69 6.85
N GLN A 93 2.56 10.34 6.30
CA GLN A 93 3.77 10.83 7.00
C GLN A 93 4.92 9.82 7.22
N GLY A 94 5.04 8.76 6.42
CA GLY A 94 6.29 7.99 6.33
C GLY A 94 6.65 7.15 7.56
N LYS A 95 5.77 7.06 8.57
CA LYS A 95 6.06 6.38 9.84
C LYS A 95 5.89 4.86 9.77
N THR A 96 5.08 4.36 8.84
CA THR A 96 4.83 2.93 8.64
C THR A 96 5.16 2.46 7.22
N ASP A 97 5.97 3.26 6.51
CA ASP A 97 6.33 2.99 5.12
C ASP A 97 7.31 1.81 5.02
N VAL A 98 7.05 0.93 4.06
CA VAL A 98 7.96 -0.15 3.72
C VAL A 98 9.21 0.44 3.06
N PRO A 99 10.42 0.09 3.53
CA PRO A 99 11.62 0.63 2.96
C PRO A 99 11.97 -0.09 1.66
N ILE A 100 11.68 0.52 0.51
CA ILE A 100 11.96 -0.06 -0.81
C ILE A 100 13.22 0.58 -1.41
N PHE A 101 14.10 -0.26 -1.93
CA PHE A 101 15.44 0.12 -2.41
C PHE A 101 15.67 -0.27 -3.85
N ASN A 102 16.54 0.47 -4.54
CA ASN A 102 17.07 0.04 -5.84
C ASN A 102 18.02 -1.16 -5.70
N THR A 103 18.31 -1.85 -6.80
CA THR A 103 19.15 -3.08 -6.80
C THR A 103 20.57 -2.88 -6.27
N LYS A 104 21.14 -1.68 -6.42
CA LYS A 104 22.48 -1.31 -5.93
C LYS A 104 22.50 -1.24 -4.40
N ASP A 105 21.47 -0.64 -3.82
CA ASP A 105 21.42 -0.32 -2.40
C ASP A 105 20.59 -1.34 -1.59
N MET A 106 19.81 -2.21 -2.25
CA MET A 106 18.86 -3.14 -1.62
C MET A 106 19.47 -4.01 -0.52
N ARG A 107 20.65 -4.59 -0.76
CA ARG A 107 21.29 -5.46 0.25
C ARG A 107 21.60 -4.70 1.53
N LEU A 108 22.11 -3.48 1.39
CA LEU A 108 22.52 -2.64 2.51
C LEU A 108 21.29 -2.02 3.19
N GLY A 109 20.36 -1.48 2.40
CA GLY A 109 19.12 -0.87 2.89
C GLY A 109 18.26 -1.85 3.68
N ILE A 110 18.02 -3.06 3.16
CA ILE A 110 17.26 -4.11 3.87
C ILE A 110 17.94 -4.45 5.21
N GLY A 111 19.27 -4.58 5.23
CA GLY A 111 20.01 -4.87 6.47
C GLY A 111 19.82 -3.82 7.56
N LEU A 112 19.89 -2.54 7.20
CA LEU A 112 19.74 -1.45 8.16
C LEU A 112 18.32 -1.31 8.66
N HIS A 113 17.35 -1.44 7.75
CA HIS A 113 15.96 -1.43 8.15
C HIS A 113 15.60 -2.62 9.01
N LEU A 114 16.25 -3.78 8.82
CA LEU A 114 16.02 -4.93 9.67
C LEU A 114 16.44 -4.60 11.11
N ILE A 115 17.61 -3.99 11.27
CA ILE A 115 18.14 -3.61 12.57
C ILE A 115 17.25 -2.55 13.22
N ASP A 116 16.86 -1.51 12.48
CA ASP A 116 15.97 -0.46 12.98
C ASP A 116 14.60 -1.02 13.40
N PHE A 117 14.05 -1.93 12.59
CA PHE A 117 12.82 -2.66 12.89
C PHE A 117 12.96 -3.47 14.19
N ILE A 118 14.00 -4.29 14.33
CA ILE A 118 14.25 -5.10 15.53
C ILE A 118 14.39 -4.20 16.77
N ARG A 119 15.10 -3.07 16.69
CA ARG A 119 15.25 -2.13 17.81
C ARG A 119 13.93 -1.54 18.28
N LYS A 120 13.06 -1.21 17.33
CA LYS A 120 11.78 -0.55 17.58
C LYS A 120 10.66 -1.54 17.92
N SER A 121 10.85 -2.81 17.61
CA SER A 121 9.90 -3.87 17.93
C SER A 121 9.62 -3.89 19.43
N LYS A 122 8.35 -3.95 19.81
CA LYS A 122 7.87 -4.05 21.19
C LYS A 122 7.99 -5.49 21.70
N ASP A 123 7.97 -6.46 20.79
CA ASP A 123 8.07 -7.87 21.08
C ASP A 123 9.46 -8.23 21.65
N GLN A 124 9.54 -8.33 22.97
CA GLN A 124 10.81 -8.62 23.64
C GLN A 124 11.36 -10.00 23.27
N GLY A 125 10.50 -11.01 23.14
CA GLY A 125 10.90 -12.36 22.77
C GLY A 125 11.50 -12.40 21.36
N PHE A 126 10.91 -11.67 20.43
CA PHE A 126 11.44 -11.53 19.08
C PHE A 126 12.80 -10.83 19.07
N ARG A 127 12.98 -9.75 19.85
CA ARG A 127 14.29 -9.07 19.96
C ARG A 127 15.36 -10.00 20.52
N GLU A 128 15.06 -10.74 21.57
CA GLU A 128 15.98 -11.70 22.18
C GLU A 128 16.34 -12.83 21.21
N PHE A 129 15.36 -13.33 20.46
CA PHE A 129 15.57 -14.32 19.40
C PHE A 129 16.51 -13.78 18.30
N CYS A 130 16.27 -12.55 17.84
CA CYS A 130 17.08 -11.89 16.82
C CYS A 130 18.53 -11.63 17.28
N TYR A 131 18.72 -11.17 18.51
CA TYR A 131 20.04 -10.85 19.06
C TYR A 131 20.77 -12.06 19.66
N ASN A 132 20.23 -13.27 19.49
CA ASN A 132 20.92 -14.48 19.91
C ASN A 132 22.26 -14.62 19.15
N LYS A 133 23.37 -14.69 19.92
CA LYS A 133 24.74 -14.80 19.40
C LYS A 133 24.98 -16.05 18.57
N ASN A 134 24.11 -17.05 18.70
CA ASN A 134 24.16 -18.33 18.00
C ASN A 134 23.02 -18.53 17.01
N ILE A 135 22.38 -17.45 16.52
CA ILE A 135 21.32 -17.56 15.52
C ILE A 135 21.82 -18.32 14.28
N ASP A 136 21.09 -19.36 13.90
CA ASP A 136 21.45 -20.18 12.75
C ASP A 136 21.01 -19.51 11.43
N PRO A 137 21.64 -19.86 10.29
CA PRO A 137 21.30 -19.27 9.00
C PRO A 137 19.83 -19.41 8.57
N VAL A 138 19.16 -20.50 8.96
CA VAL A 138 17.75 -20.74 8.62
C VAL A 138 16.86 -19.82 9.44
N SER A 139 17.12 -19.66 10.73
CA SER A 139 16.40 -18.70 11.57
C SER A 139 16.53 -17.26 11.07
N LEU A 140 17.71 -16.88 10.57
CA LEU A 140 17.90 -15.56 9.99
C LEU A 140 17.15 -15.37 8.67
N ASP A 141 17.17 -16.38 7.79
CA ASP A 141 16.40 -16.36 6.55
C ASP A 141 14.90 -16.17 6.84
N ARG A 142 14.39 -16.89 7.85
CA ARG A 142 13.01 -16.73 8.33
C ARG A 142 12.70 -15.30 8.76
N ILE A 143 13.59 -14.67 9.53
CA ILE A 143 13.40 -13.27 9.97
C ILE A 143 13.35 -12.34 8.77
N ILE A 144 14.29 -12.48 7.82
CA ILE A 144 14.37 -11.59 6.66
C ILE A 144 13.12 -11.71 5.80
N ASN A 145 12.70 -12.93 5.46
CA ASN A 145 11.55 -13.15 4.60
C ASN A 145 10.25 -12.74 5.30
N PHE A 146 10.09 -13.05 6.60
CA PHE A 146 8.93 -12.62 7.38
C PHE A 146 8.79 -11.09 7.47
N VAL A 147 9.89 -10.38 7.76
CA VAL A 147 9.86 -8.93 7.93
C VAL A 147 9.70 -8.19 6.60
N PHE A 148 10.47 -8.54 5.56
CA PHE A 148 10.54 -7.72 4.35
C PHE A 148 9.63 -8.12 3.20
N GLN A 149 9.19 -9.39 3.12
CA GLN A 149 8.48 -9.92 1.97
C GLN A 149 9.17 -9.52 0.65
N LEU A 150 10.20 -10.27 0.24
CA LEU A 150 11.07 -9.91 -0.89
C LEU A 150 10.30 -9.51 -2.16
N GLU A 151 9.10 -10.05 -2.37
CA GLU A 151 8.15 -9.68 -3.44
C GLU A 151 7.86 -8.18 -3.54
N TYR A 152 7.94 -7.41 -2.45
CA TYR A 152 7.77 -5.95 -2.44
C TYR A 152 9.06 -5.19 -2.79
N HIS A 153 10.19 -5.88 -2.87
CA HIS A 153 11.44 -5.33 -3.40
C HIS A 153 11.69 -5.72 -4.87
N ILE A 154 10.97 -6.75 -5.37
CA ILE A 154 11.13 -7.30 -6.72
C ILE A 154 10.72 -6.31 -7.84
N PRO A 155 9.64 -5.51 -7.77
CA PRO A 155 9.18 -4.67 -8.90
C PRO A 155 10.24 -3.72 -9.47
N ARG A 156 11.16 -3.21 -8.64
CA ARG A 156 12.29 -2.38 -9.06
C ARG A 156 13.40 -3.18 -9.76
N MET A 157 13.53 -4.47 -9.47
CA MET A 157 14.43 -5.41 -10.17
C MET A 157 13.87 -5.78 -11.56
N LEU A 158 12.54 -5.94 -11.64
CA LEU A 158 11.83 -6.22 -12.89
C LEU A 158 11.84 -5.02 -13.88
N SER A 159 12.02 -3.80 -13.37
CA SER A 159 12.02 -2.59 -14.18
C SER A 159 13.35 -2.28 -14.90
N THR A 160 14.40 -3.07 -14.65
CA THR A 160 15.67 -2.93 -15.37
C THR A 160 15.53 -3.34 -16.83
N ASP A 161 16.22 -2.65 -17.75
CA ASP A 161 16.19 -2.99 -19.18
C ASP A 161 16.62 -4.44 -19.44
N ASN A 162 17.55 -4.97 -18.64
CA ASN A 162 18.00 -6.35 -18.76
C ASN A 162 16.88 -7.35 -18.43
N PHE A 163 16.06 -7.05 -17.42
CA PHE A 163 14.91 -7.88 -17.10
C PHE A 163 13.77 -7.70 -18.12
N LYS A 164 13.41 -6.45 -18.45
CA LYS A 164 12.39 -6.13 -19.46
C LYS A 164 12.68 -6.74 -20.84
N LYS A 165 13.96 -6.80 -21.25
CA LYS A 165 14.38 -7.45 -22.51
C LYS A 165 14.26 -8.97 -22.47
N LYS A 166 14.44 -9.58 -21.30
CA LYS A 166 14.40 -11.05 -21.13
C LYS A 166 13.01 -11.57 -20.82
N ILE A 167 12.17 -10.77 -20.19
CA ILE A 167 10.83 -11.14 -19.75
C ILE A 167 9.87 -10.07 -20.22
N LYS A 168 8.96 -10.47 -21.12
CA LYS A 168 7.85 -9.63 -21.56
C LYS A 168 6.84 -9.55 -20.41
N LEU A 169 6.87 -8.43 -19.68
CA LEU A 169 5.84 -8.15 -18.67
C LEU A 169 4.50 -7.94 -19.37
N ARG A 170 3.40 -8.30 -18.68
CA ARG A 170 2.05 -7.98 -19.14
C ARG A 170 1.86 -6.46 -19.17
N ASP A 171 1.00 -5.98 -20.07
CA ASP A 171 0.60 -4.59 -20.05
C ASP A 171 -0.09 -4.26 -18.72
N ILE A 172 0.20 -3.08 -18.19
CA ILE A 172 -0.51 -2.53 -17.02
C ILE A 172 -1.98 -2.40 -17.43
N SER A 173 -2.91 -2.91 -16.63
CA SER A 173 -4.34 -2.71 -16.89
C SER A 173 -4.80 -1.33 -16.41
N LEU A 174 -6.00 -0.90 -16.80
CA LEU A 174 -6.56 0.37 -16.29
C LEU A 174 -6.76 0.32 -14.76
N GLU A 175 -7.25 -0.81 -14.25
CA GLU A 175 -7.43 -1.01 -12.81
C GLU A 175 -6.08 -0.95 -12.07
N ASP A 176 -5.05 -1.62 -12.59
CA ASP A 176 -3.69 -1.55 -12.03
C ASP A 176 -3.17 -0.11 -11.98
N ALA A 177 -3.35 0.65 -13.06
CA ALA A 177 -2.91 2.05 -13.13
C ALA A 177 -3.62 2.92 -12.09
N ILE A 178 -4.91 2.67 -11.82
CA ILE A 178 -5.70 3.37 -10.81
C ILE A 178 -5.25 3.00 -9.40
N LYS A 179 -5.05 1.70 -9.14
CA LYS A 179 -4.54 1.22 -7.85
C LYS A 179 -3.15 1.77 -7.53
N ALA A 180 -2.31 1.92 -8.55
CA ALA A 180 -1.00 2.56 -8.47
C ALA A 180 -1.04 4.11 -8.43
N SER A 181 -2.21 4.73 -8.60
CA SER A 181 -2.36 6.18 -8.81
C SER A 181 -1.42 6.72 -9.92
N ASN A 182 -1.22 5.96 -10.98
CA ASN A 182 -0.32 6.30 -12.10
C ASN A 182 -1.04 7.18 -13.13
N TYR A 183 -0.97 8.50 -12.92
CA TYR A 183 -1.64 9.51 -13.77
C TYR A 183 -1.22 9.44 -15.24
N GLU A 184 0.04 9.13 -15.54
CA GLU A 184 0.54 9.04 -16.92
C GLU A 184 -0.13 7.88 -17.66
N GLU A 185 -0.11 6.68 -17.07
CA GLU A 185 -0.74 5.51 -17.67
C GLU A 185 -2.27 5.66 -17.75
N ILE A 186 -2.89 6.28 -16.74
CA ILE A 186 -4.32 6.63 -16.78
C ILE A 186 -4.60 7.58 -17.94
N ASN A 187 -3.77 8.61 -18.16
CA ASN A 187 -3.96 9.55 -19.26
C ASN A 187 -3.79 8.88 -20.64
N ASN A 188 -2.87 7.92 -20.76
CA ASN A 188 -2.66 7.16 -21.98
C ASN A 188 -3.83 6.22 -22.28
N LYS A 189 -4.44 5.64 -21.24
CA LYS A 189 -5.54 4.68 -21.38
C LYS A 189 -6.92 5.30 -21.39
N VAL A 190 -7.13 6.45 -20.74
CA VAL A 190 -8.45 7.09 -20.61
C VAL A 190 -8.55 8.20 -21.64
N THR A 191 -8.75 7.80 -22.89
CA THR A 191 -8.79 8.70 -24.05
C THR A 191 -10.20 9.20 -24.38
N ASP A 192 -11.23 8.53 -23.85
CA ASP A 192 -12.62 8.85 -24.11
C ASP A 192 -13.48 8.73 -22.85
N LYS A 193 -14.74 9.16 -22.99
CA LYS A 193 -15.69 9.21 -21.88
C LYS A 193 -16.10 7.83 -21.37
N LYS A 194 -16.18 6.82 -22.25
CA LYS A 194 -16.52 5.44 -21.87
C LYS A 194 -15.41 4.83 -21.02
N MET A 195 -14.16 5.09 -21.36
CA MET A 195 -13.00 4.70 -20.54
C MET A 195 -12.98 5.49 -19.22
N ALA A 196 -13.37 6.76 -19.24
CA ALA A 196 -13.47 7.57 -18.02
C ALA A 196 -14.52 7.03 -17.04
N HIS A 197 -15.65 6.50 -17.55
CA HIS A 197 -16.65 5.81 -16.74
C HIS A 197 -16.05 4.59 -16.03
N GLN A 198 -15.32 3.74 -16.76
CA GLN A 198 -14.64 2.56 -16.19
C GLN A 198 -13.59 2.98 -15.14
N ALA A 199 -12.80 4.01 -15.46
CA ALA A 199 -11.77 4.50 -14.56
C ALA A 199 -12.37 5.08 -13.28
N LEU A 200 -13.47 5.84 -13.38
CA LEU A 200 -14.13 6.40 -12.21
C LEU A 200 -14.75 5.30 -11.34
N ALA A 201 -15.34 4.26 -11.95
CA ALA A 201 -15.89 3.11 -11.22
C ALA A 201 -14.81 2.37 -10.40
N TYR A 202 -13.67 2.06 -11.01
CA TYR A 202 -12.52 1.49 -10.28
C TYR A 202 -12.04 2.43 -9.18
N SER A 203 -11.90 3.73 -9.47
CA SER A 203 -11.40 4.71 -8.49
C SER A 203 -12.31 4.81 -7.26
N VAL A 204 -13.62 4.78 -7.45
CA VAL A 204 -14.60 4.79 -6.34
C VAL A 204 -14.56 3.45 -5.59
N GLY A 205 -14.53 2.32 -6.29
CA GLY A 205 -14.48 0.98 -5.69
C GLY A 205 -13.21 0.70 -4.87
N ASP A 206 -12.05 1.07 -5.42
CA ASP A 206 -10.73 0.95 -4.79
C ASP A 206 -10.43 2.10 -3.79
N LYS A 207 -11.39 3.00 -3.56
CA LYS A 207 -11.27 4.15 -2.64
C LYS A 207 -10.11 5.10 -2.98
N LYS A 208 -9.75 5.21 -4.25
CA LYS A 208 -8.72 6.10 -4.80
C LYS A 208 -9.28 7.50 -5.06
N ALA A 209 -9.42 8.26 -3.97
CA ALA A 209 -10.04 9.58 -4.00
C ALA A 209 -9.28 10.60 -4.84
N ASP A 210 -7.95 10.53 -4.84
CA ASP A 210 -7.08 11.39 -5.66
C ASP A 210 -7.37 11.19 -7.15
N ILE A 211 -7.45 9.94 -7.61
CA ILE A 211 -7.78 9.59 -8.99
C ILE A 211 -9.24 9.90 -9.32
N ALA A 212 -10.17 9.58 -8.43
CA ALA A 212 -11.59 9.89 -8.64
C ALA A 212 -11.81 11.41 -8.85
N LEU A 213 -11.25 12.24 -7.97
CA LEU A 213 -11.35 13.70 -8.08
C LEU A 213 -10.61 14.23 -9.32
N TYR A 214 -9.46 13.65 -9.66
CA TYR A 214 -8.75 13.98 -10.90
C TYR A 214 -9.61 13.71 -12.14
N LEU A 215 -10.22 12.53 -12.25
CA LEU A 215 -11.10 12.18 -13.37
C LEU A 215 -12.32 13.09 -13.44
N LEU A 216 -12.97 13.37 -12.31
CA LEU A 216 -14.11 14.29 -12.21
C LEU A 216 -13.75 15.72 -12.62
N SER A 217 -12.50 16.14 -12.42
CA SER A 217 -12.02 17.46 -12.88
C SER A 217 -11.75 17.51 -14.39
N LYS A 218 -11.46 16.36 -15.00
CA LYS A 218 -11.01 16.26 -16.40
C LYS A 218 -12.14 15.96 -17.37
N PHE A 219 -13.20 15.31 -16.90
CA PHE A 219 -14.36 14.93 -17.69
C PHE A 219 -15.63 15.47 -17.04
N ASN A 220 -16.56 15.97 -17.87
CA ASN A 220 -17.87 16.39 -17.38
C ASN A 220 -18.79 15.18 -17.23
N PHE A 221 -18.98 14.72 -15.99
CA PHE A 221 -19.90 13.64 -15.64
C PHE A 221 -21.30 14.17 -15.36
N THR A 222 -22.29 13.39 -15.77
CA THR A 222 -23.72 13.62 -15.54
C THR A 222 -24.33 12.44 -14.82
N LYS A 223 -25.56 12.61 -14.33
CA LYS A 223 -26.34 11.51 -13.74
C LYS A 223 -26.52 10.33 -14.71
N GLN A 224 -26.64 10.59 -16.02
CA GLN A 224 -26.74 9.54 -17.03
C GLN A 224 -25.44 8.74 -17.13
N ASP A 225 -24.29 9.41 -17.01
CA ASP A 225 -22.99 8.73 -17.07
C ASP A 225 -22.81 7.76 -15.90
N VAL A 226 -23.29 8.13 -14.70
CA VAL A 226 -23.34 7.23 -13.54
C VAL A 226 -24.24 6.02 -13.80
N ALA A 227 -25.42 6.23 -14.40
CA ALA A 227 -26.29 5.12 -14.79
C ALA A 227 -25.65 4.20 -15.84
N GLU A 228 -24.85 4.74 -16.77
CA GLU A 228 -24.08 3.94 -17.72
C GLU A 228 -22.93 3.18 -17.06
N MET A 229 -22.26 3.76 -16.05
CA MET A 229 -21.27 3.05 -15.23
C MET A 229 -21.88 1.82 -14.56
N GLU A 230 -23.08 1.94 -13.98
CA GLU A 230 -23.76 0.85 -13.28
C GLU A 230 -24.15 -0.35 -14.16
N LYS A 231 -24.24 -0.15 -15.48
CA LYS A 231 -24.53 -1.19 -16.48
C LYS A 231 -23.28 -1.91 -17.00
N MET A 232 -22.08 -1.49 -16.57
CA MET A 232 -20.82 -2.07 -17.04
C MET A 232 -20.54 -3.42 -16.37
N ASN A 233 -20.95 -4.51 -17.02
CA ASN A 233 -20.75 -5.88 -16.52
C ASN A 233 -19.28 -6.31 -16.47
N ASN A 234 -18.39 -5.59 -17.16
CA ASN A 234 -16.95 -5.87 -17.18
C ASN A 234 -16.16 -5.13 -16.07
N ASN A 235 -16.85 -4.44 -15.16
CA ASN A 235 -16.24 -3.82 -13.98
C ASN A 235 -16.76 -4.53 -12.73
N ILE A 236 -15.86 -5.12 -11.93
CA ILE A 236 -16.23 -5.93 -10.76
C ILE A 236 -17.05 -5.14 -9.73
N TYR A 237 -16.73 -3.85 -9.55
CA TYR A 237 -17.42 -2.99 -8.59
C TYR A 237 -18.84 -2.68 -9.05
N CYS A 238 -19.01 -2.20 -10.29
CA CYS A 238 -20.34 -1.92 -10.81
C CYS A 238 -21.17 -3.16 -11.07
N ASN A 239 -20.57 -4.35 -11.25
CA ASN A 239 -21.33 -5.59 -11.34
C ASN A 239 -21.99 -5.96 -10.00
N LEU A 240 -21.28 -5.74 -8.89
CA LEU A 240 -21.71 -6.18 -7.55
C LEU A 240 -22.44 -5.09 -6.75
N TYR A 241 -22.22 -3.82 -7.08
CA TYR A 241 -22.61 -2.69 -6.25
C TYR A 241 -23.21 -1.56 -7.08
N ASP A 242 -24.19 -0.87 -6.49
CA ASP A 242 -24.65 0.43 -6.98
C ASP A 242 -23.58 1.50 -6.66
N VAL A 243 -23.50 2.58 -7.45
CA VAL A 243 -22.52 3.64 -7.20
C VAL A 243 -22.81 4.32 -5.86
N GLU A 244 -24.08 4.52 -5.51
CA GLU A 244 -24.50 5.03 -4.21
C GLU A 244 -24.07 4.11 -3.06
N TYR A 245 -24.09 2.79 -3.25
CA TYR A 245 -23.57 1.87 -2.26
C TYR A 245 -22.07 2.08 -2.05
N LEU A 246 -21.29 2.16 -3.12
CA LEU A 246 -19.83 2.34 -3.05
C LEU A 246 -19.44 3.66 -2.37
N LEU A 247 -20.18 4.73 -2.65
CA LEU A 247 -19.96 6.06 -2.06
C LEU A 247 -20.34 6.16 -0.57
N SER A 248 -21.10 5.20 -0.04
CA SER A 248 -21.57 5.16 1.36
C SER A 248 -21.04 3.96 2.15
N LYS A 249 -20.23 3.11 1.54
CA LYS A 249 -19.60 1.97 2.21
C LYS A 249 -18.60 2.45 3.26
N ASP A 250 -18.40 1.65 4.31
CA ASP A 250 -17.38 1.91 5.32
C ASP A 250 -16.01 2.23 4.71
N GLY A 251 -15.41 3.33 5.17
CA GLY A 251 -14.16 3.89 4.65
C GLY A 251 -14.23 4.54 3.27
N ALA A 252 -15.42 4.80 2.72
CA ALA A 252 -15.55 5.60 1.48
C ALA A 252 -15.08 7.04 1.71
N ASN A 253 -14.55 7.66 0.65
CA ASN A 253 -13.98 8.99 0.78
C ASN A 253 -15.06 10.09 0.76
N TYR A 254 -15.14 10.84 1.87
CA TYR A 254 -16.11 11.91 2.04
C TYR A 254 -16.09 12.98 0.94
N LYS A 255 -14.92 13.36 0.42
CA LYS A 255 -14.83 14.40 -0.63
C LYS A 255 -15.41 13.92 -1.95
N VAL A 256 -15.22 12.64 -2.28
CA VAL A 256 -15.79 12.03 -3.48
C VAL A 256 -17.31 11.97 -3.34
N LEU A 257 -17.82 11.48 -2.19
CA LEU A 257 -19.25 11.50 -1.88
C LEU A 257 -19.86 12.90 -2.03
N GLU A 258 -19.26 13.89 -1.36
CA GLU A 258 -19.72 15.27 -1.40
C GLU A 258 -19.79 15.82 -2.83
N TYR A 259 -18.77 15.54 -3.66
CA TYR A 259 -18.76 15.94 -5.06
C TYR A 259 -19.94 15.33 -5.83
N PHE A 260 -20.13 14.02 -5.73
CA PHE A 260 -21.20 13.31 -6.43
C PHE A 260 -22.58 13.84 -6.02
N SER A 261 -22.81 14.02 -4.72
CA SER A 261 -24.08 14.53 -4.20
C SER A 261 -24.32 16.00 -4.53
N ASN A 262 -23.32 16.88 -4.42
CA ASN A 262 -23.48 18.32 -4.67
C ASN A 262 -23.69 18.63 -6.15
N ASN A 263 -23.15 17.80 -7.05
CA ASN A 263 -23.32 17.96 -8.49
C ASN A 263 -24.51 17.14 -9.04
N GLY A 264 -25.33 16.53 -8.18
CA GLY A 264 -26.52 15.79 -8.60
C GLY A 264 -26.23 14.54 -9.44
N LEU A 265 -25.02 13.97 -9.31
CA LEU A 265 -24.60 12.77 -10.04
C LEU A 265 -25.29 11.51 -9.50
N VAL A 266 -25.68 11.53 -8.24
CA VAL A 266 -26.37 10.45 -7.54
C VAL A 266 -27.56 10.99 -6.75
N ASP A 267 -28.52 10.10 -6.47
CA ASP A 267 -29.61 10.39 -5.55
C ASP A 267 -29.31 9.73 -4.20
N VAL A 268 -29.07 10.55 -3.17
CA VAL A 268 -28.69 10.08 -1.82
C VAL A 268 -29.78 9.23 -1.14
N ASN A 269 -31.03 9.34 -1.61
CA ASN A 269 -32.17 8.58 -1.11
C ASN A 269 -32.53 7.38 -2.01
N LYS A 270 -31.78 7.15 -3.10
CA LYS A 270 -31.96 5.96 -3.95
C LYS A 270 -31.76 4.72 -3.08
N LYS A 271 -32.73 3.82 -3.15
CA LYS A 271 -32.60 2.49 -2.56
C LYS A 271 -31.67 1.64 -3.42
N PHE A 272 -30.70 1.00 -2.77
CA PHE A 272 -29.80 0.08 -3.44
C PHE A 272 -30.60 -1.05 -4.08
N GLN A 273 -30.13 -1.50 -5.25
CA GLN A 273 -30.72 -2.61 -5.99
C GLN A 273 -29.87 -3.87 -5.85
N LYS A 274 -28.55 -3.72 -5.65
CA LYS A 274 -27.58 -4.81 -5.55
C LYS A 274 -27.30 -5.12 -4.08
N ALA A 275 -26.08 -4.88 -3.59
CA ALA A 275 -25.75 -5.09 -2.19
C ALA A 275 -26.59 -4.21 -1.25
N ASN A 276 -26.98 -4.76 -0.11
CA ASN A 276 -27.86 -4.09 0.85
C ASN A 276 -29.18 -3.60 0.22
N SER A 277 -29.74 -4.39 -0.69
CA SER A 277 -30.96 -4.04 -1.43
C SER A 277 -32.07 -3.53 -0.51
N GLY A 278 -32.66 -2.40 -0.89
CA GLY A 278 -33.71 -1.72 -0.12
C GLY A 278 -33.22 -0.64 0.86
N ASP A 279 -31.94 -0.69 1.27
CA ASP A 279 -31.31 0.35 2.08
C ASP A 279 -30.93 1.58 1.24
N THR A 280 -30.69 2.71 1.91
CA THR A 280 -30.16 3.95 1.34
C THR A 280 -28.73 4.23 1.80
N MET A 281 -28.10 5.28 1.27
CA MET A 281 -26.77 5.74 1.72
C MET A 281 -26.76 6.11 3.21
N LEU A 282 -27.86 6.66 3.73
CA LEU A 282 -27.99 6.96 5.15
C LEU A 282 -28.05 5.68 6.00
N ASP A 283 -28.79 4.67 5.56
CA ASP A 283 -28.86 3.38 6.27
C ASP A 283 -27.47 2.72 6.34
N ASN A 284 -26.71 2.77 5.23
CA ASN A 284 -25.32 2.31 5.21
C ASN A 284 -24.44 3.07 6.21
N ALA A 285 -24.52 4.41 6.22
CA ALA A 285 -23.75 5.24 7.15
C ALA A 285 -24.11 4.99 8.62
N MET A 286 -25.38 4.73 8.92
CA MET A 286 -25.85 4.35 10.26
C MET A 286 -25.29 2.99 10.69
N LYS A 287 -25.26 2.00 9.78
CA LYS A 287 -24.69 0.67 10.05
C LYS A 287 -23.19 0.72 10.30
N SER A 288 -22.44 1.55 9.57
CA SER A 288 -21.01 1.75 9.79
C SER A 288 -20.68 2.68 10.96
N LYS A 289 -21.70 3.37 11.52
CA LYS A 289 -21.55 4.40 12.57
C LYS A 289 -20.65 5.56 12.14
N ASP A 290 -20.63 5.89 10.85
CA ASP A 290 -19.88 7.03 10.31
C ASP A 290 -20.63 8.35 10.58
N SER A 291 -20.36 8.94 11.75
CA SER A 291 -20.98 10.21 12.18
C SER A 291 -20.90 11.33 11.14
N LYS A 292 -19.80 11.41 10.38
CA LYS A 292 -19.59 12.47 9.40
C LYS A 292 -20.50 12.29 8.18
N MET A 293 -20.66 11.05 7.70
CA MET A 293 -21.61 10.75 6.62
C MET A 293 -23.06 10.88 7.09
N ILE A 294 -23.38 10.42 8.31
CA ILE A 294 -24.72 10.58 8.90
C ILE A 294 -25.13 12.06 8.92
N ASP A 295 -24.27 12.93 9.46
CA ASP A 295 -24.52 14.37 9.51
C ASP A 295 -24.71 14.98 8.11
N PHE A 296 -23.92 14.53 7.13
CA PHE A 296 -24.03 14.98 5.75
C PHE A 296 -25.39 14.64 5.14
N PHE A 297 -25.83 13.39 5.26
CA PHE A 297 -27.12 12.95 4.72
C PHE A 297 -28.30 13.57 5.44
N ILE A 298 -28.24 13.73 6.77
CA ILE A 298 -29.29 14.44 7.54
C ILE A 298 -29.42 15.88 7.06
N LYS A 299 -28.30 16.60 6.88
CA LYS A 299 -28.31 17.98 6.36
C LYS A 299 -28.92 18.04 4.97
N LYS A 300 -28.54 17.14 4.06
CA LYS A 300 -29.11 17.06 2.71
C LYS A 300 -30.61 16.78 2.72
N TRP A 301 -31.07 15.87 3.57
CA TRP A 301 -32.51 15.60 3.74
C TRP A 301 -33.25 16.85 4.25
N SER A 302 -32.71 17.53 5.26
CA SER A 302 -33.34 18.71 5.85
C SER A 302 -33.45 19.89 4.87
N GLY A 303 -32.45 20.07 4.00
CA GLY A 303 -32.45 21.11 2.97
C GLY A 303 -33.51 20.89 1.88
N ILE A 304 -33.83 19.63 1.54
CA ILE A 304 -34.88 19.29 0.56
C ILE A 304 -36.28 19.66 1.09
N ARG A 305 -36.51 19.58 2.41
CA ARG A 305 -37.79 19.98 3.01
C ARG A 305 -38.03 21.49 3.06
N GLN A 306 -36.99 22.31 2.90
CA GLN A 306 -37.13 23.78 2.89
C GLN A 306 -37.45 24.34 1.50
N THR A 307 -37.29 23.53 0.44
CA THR A 307 -37.52 23.90 -0.96
C THR A 307 -38.80 23.29 -1.57
N ILE A 308 -39.55 22.51 -0.80
CA ILE A 308 -40.90 21.98 -1.12
C ILE A 308 -41.92 22.75 -0.29
#